data_AF-A0A7Y7CV78-F1
#
_entry.id   AF-A0A7Y7CV78-F1
#
_cell.length_a   1.000
_cell.length_b   1.000
_cell.length_c   1.000
_cell.angle_alpha   90.00
_cell.angle_beta   90.00
_cell.angle_gamma   90.00
#
_symmetry.space_group_name_H-M   'P 1'
#
loop_
_entity.id
_entity.type
_entity.pdbx_description
1 polymer ?
#
loop_
_entity_poly.entity_id
_entity_poly.type
_entity_poly.pdbx_seq_one_letter_code
_entity_poly.pdbx_strand_id
1 'polypeptide(L)'
;MKLYQLAAVSMLALLSSCGGEEGDGNSNEMSTSTEASGSSEEKPSVALDFAMDPASILNVEGNPVEALIQDAQANAERALTFYVGNAERALSVAKGFEYAVVVIGNHTVVKIVSYDDCLESGSWGICMPLAEGYIRRRGNMEPVGDYMNNIVGTPDDQNRKIYLFNRKR
;
A
#
# COMPACT_ATOMS: atom_id res chain seq x y z
N MET A 1 -53.52 -38.30 0.74
CA MET A 1 -53.53 -38.63 2.18
C MET A 1 -52.78 -37.54 2.94
N LYS A 2 -53.40 -37.04 4.02
CA LYS A 2 -52.86 -36.09 5.02
C LYS A 2 -51.61 -36.71 5.71
N LEU A 3 -50.66 -36.02 6.35
CA LEU A 3 -50.73 -35.11 7.52
C LEU A 3 -49.39 -34.33 7.67
N TYR A 4 -49.41 -33.01 7.90
CA TYR A 4 -49.15 -32.27 9.17
C TYR A 4 -47.77 -32.50 9.84
N GLN A 5 -46.86 -31.52 9.74
CA GLN A 5 -46.52 -30.45 10.71
C GLN A 5 -45.58 -30.86 11.85
N LEU A 6 -44.51 -30.07 12.05
CA LEU A 6 -44.21 -29.48 13.37
C LEU A 6 -43.23 -28.30 13.23
N ALA A 7 -43.71 -27.14 13.68
CA ALA A 7 -42.92 -25.93 13.90
C ALA A 7 -42.37 -25.92 15.33
N ALA A 8 -41.23 -25.27 15.55
CA ALA A 8 -40.89 -24.71 16.87
C ALA A 8 -40.05 -23.45 16.69
N VAL A 9 -40.70 -22.33 16.98
CA VAL A 9 -40.14 -21.00 17.24
C VAL A 9 -39.54 -21.03 18.65
N SER A 10 -38.38 -20.40 18.86
CA SER A 10 -38.11 -19.77 20.16
C SER A 10 -37.18 -18.58 20.01
N MET A 11 -37.68 -17.45 20.50
CA MET A 11 -37.12 -16.11 20.51
C MET A 11 -36.63 -15.87 21.93
N LEU A 12 -35.42 -15.32 22.13
CA LEU A 12 -35.09 -14.66 23.39
C LEU A 12 -34.13 -13.50 23.14
N ALA A 13 -34.68 -12.29 23.23
CA ALA A 13 -33.94 -11.05 23.35
C ALA A 13 -33.62 -10.80 24.84
N LEU A 14 -32.42 -10.28 25.13
CA LEU A 14 -32.14 -9.61 26.39
C LEU A 14 -31.50 -8.24 26.08
N LEU A 15 -32.19 -7.21 26.57
CA LEU A 15 -31.83 -5.81 26.56
C LEU A 15 -30.80 -5.55 27.67
N SER A 16 -29.73 -4.81 27.39
CA SER A 16 -28.86 -4.20 28.41
C SER A 16 -29.15 -2.70 28.53
N SER A 17 -29.31 -2.30 29.78
CA SER A 17 -29.82 -1.03 30.31
C SER A 17 -28.80 0.12 30.21
N CYS A 18 -29.32 1.35 30.01
CA CYS A 18 -28.62 2.60 30.28
C CYS A 18 -28.42 2.86 31.78
N GLY A 19 -27.36 3.61 32.11
CA GLY A 19 -27.17 4.35 33.36
C GLY A 19 -26.10 5.41 33.11
N GLY A 20 -26.45 6.70 33.28
CA GLY A 20 -25.54 7.84 33.12
C GLY A 20 -25.09 8.41 34.45
N GLU A 21 -24.12 9.33 34.42
CA GLU A 21 -23.96 10.48 35.33
C GLU A 21 -22.82 11.40 34.83
N GLU A 22 -23.05 12.70 34.96
CA GLU A 22 -22.16 13.82 34.60
C GLU A 22 -21.10 14.08 35.70
N GLY A 23 -19.97 14.70 35.34
CA GLY A 23 -18.97 15.16 36.31
C GLY A 23 -17.94 16.11 35.70
N ASP A 24 -18.14 17.41 35.94
CA ASP A 24 -17.22 18.53 35.74
C ASP A 24 -15.91 18.41 36.55
N GLY A 25 -14.80 18.97 36.06
CA GLY A 25 -13.59 19.10 36.87
C GLY A 25 -12.33 19.58 36.15
N ASN A 26 -12.13 20.90 36.16
CA ASN A 26 -10.94 21.64 35.73
C ASN A 26 -9.71 21.42 36.64
N SER A 27 -8.51 21.33 36.04
CA SER A 27 -7.27 21.79 36.69
C SER A 27 -6.16 22.08 35.67
N ASN A 28 -5.77 23.35 35.62
CA ASN A 28 -4.52 23.86 35.05
C ASN A 28 -3.30 23.04 35.53
N GLU A 29 -2.36 22.76 34.63
CA GLU A 29 -0.94 22.98 34.93
C GLU A 29 -0.22 23.55 33.71
N MET A 30 0.45 24.66 33.98
CA MET A 30 1.35 25.40 33.13
C MET A 30 2.76 24.86 33.34
N SER A 31 3.52 24.66 32.26
CA SER A 31 4.98 24.81 32.27
C SER A 31 5.53 24.89 30.84
N THR A 32 5.79 26.13 30.45
CA THR A 32 7.10 26.65 30.05
C THR A 32 8.04 25.74 29.24
N SER A 33 8.36 26.27 28.06
CA SER A 33 9.61 26.16 27.30
C SER A 33 10.06 24.75 26.88
N THR A 34 10.20 24.57 25.57
CA THR A 34 11.50 24.78 24.90
C THR A 34 11.38 24.37 23.45
N GLU A 35 11.75 25.28 22.55
CA GLU A 35 12.07 24.95 21.17
C GLU A 35 13.18 23.89 21.17
N ALA A 36 12.91 22.73 20.59
CA ALA A 36 13.96 21.87 20.10
C ALA A 36 13.57 21.44 18.70
N SER A 37 14.08 22.21 17.74
CA SER A 37 14.38 21.77 16.39
C SER A 37 15.21 20.49 16.48
N GLY A 38 14.54 19.35 16.61
CA GLY A 38 15.14 18.04 16.53
C GLY A 38 15.30 17.68 15.07
N SER A 39 16.53 17.75 14.56
CA SER A 39 16.92 16.96 13.41
C SER A 39 16.71 15.50 13.80
N SER A 40 15.58 14.91 13.41
CA SER A 40 15.38 13.48 13.48
C SER A 40 16.44 12.86 12.60
N GLU A 41 17.33 12.05 13.19
CA GLU A 41 18.04 11.05 12.42
C GLU A 41 16.97 10.15 11.81
N GLU A 42 16.62 10.43 10.54
CA GLU A 42 15.63 9.64 9.82
C GLU A 42 16.19 8.23 9.70
N LYS A 43 15.47 7.28 10.29
CA LYS A 43 15.74 5.86 10.12
C LYS A 43 15.82 5.57 8.62
N PRO A 44 16.86 4.87 8.13
CA PRO A 44 16.97 4.56 6.71
C PRO A 44 15.73 3.77 6.25
N SER A 45 15.09 4.25 5.19
CA SER A 45 13.88 3.65 4.61
C SER A 45 14.25 2.91 3.33
N VAL A 46 14.24 1.58 3.40
CA VAL A 46 14.51 0.70 2.25
C VAL A 46 13.58 1.02 1.07
N ALA A 47 12.30 1.32 1.35
CA ALA A 47 11.32 1.60 0.31
C ALA A 47 11.53 2.98 -0.34
N LEU A 48 11.91 4.00 0.44
CA LEU A 48 12.21 5.33 -0.09
C LEU A 48 13.54 5.33 -0.85
N ASP A 49 14.56 4.64 -0.34
CA ASP A 49 15.83 4.45 -1.04
C ASP A 49 15.61 3.78 -2.40
N PHE A 50 14.76 2.75 -2.45
CA PHE A 50 14.35 2.09 -3.70
C PHE A 50 13.58 3.01 -4.64
N ALA A 51 12.65 3.81 -4.11
CA ALA A 51 11.88 4.77 -4.88
C ALA A 51 12.77 5.80 -5.59
N MET A 52 13.85 6.24 -4.93
CA MET A 52 14.84 7.14 -5.49
C MET A 52 15.75 6.41 -6.49
N ASP A 53 16.38 5.33 -6.05
CA ASP A 53 17.28 4.49 -6.85
C ASP A 53 16.92 3.00 -6.69
N PRO A 54 16.33 2.38 -7.73
CA PRO A 54 15.94 0.97 -7.68
C PRO A 54 17.12 0.03 -7.38
N ALA A 55 18.36 0.41 -7.74
CA ALA A 55 19.53 -0.43 -7.50
C ALA A 55 19.87 -0.58 -6.01
N SER A 56 19.36 0.30 -5.15
CA SER A 56 19.51 0.21 -3.69
C SER A 56 19.05 -1.13 -3.11
N ILE A 57 18.08 -1.80 -3.76
CA ILE A 57 17.58 -3.11 -3.32
C ILE A 57 18.65 -4.21 -3.33
N LEU A 58 19.71 -4.04 -4.12
CA LEU A 58 20.82 -4.99 -4.19
C LEU A 58 21.69 -4.97 -2.93
N ASN A 59 21.61 -3.90 -2.14
CA ASN A 59 22.38 -3.72 -0.90
C ASN A 59 21.61 -4.21 0.34
N VAL A 60 20.39 -4.73 0.17
CA VAL A 60 19.55 -5.20 1.28
C VAL A 60 19.89 -6.66 1.57
N GLU A 61 20.25 -6.95 2.83
CA GLU A 61 20.52 -8.32 3.26
C GLU A 61 19.24 -9.16 3.39
N GLY A 62 19.37 -10.49 3.25
CA GLY A 62 18.26 -11.42 3.47
C GLY A 62 17.27 -11.48 2.31
N ASN A 63 16.01 -11.08 2.54
CA ASN A 63 14.94 -11.05 1.53
C ASN A 63 14.58 -9.60 1.19
N PRO A 64 15.20 -8.99 0.16
CA PRO A 64 15.06 -7.56 -0.14
C PRO A 64 13.62 -7.12 -0.38
N VAL A 65 12.83 -7.92 -1.10
CA VAL A 65 11.44 -7.57 -1.44
C VAL A 65 10.57 -7.57 -0.18
N GLU A 66 10.80 -8.50 0.74
CA GLU A 66 10.04 -8.57 1.99
C GLU A 66 10.41 -7.44 2.95
N ALA A 67 11.71 -7.11 3.07
CA ALA A 67 12.18 -5.96 3.83
C ALA A 67 11.58 -4.65 3.29
N LEU A 68 11.56 -4.48 1.97
CA LEU A 68 10.94 -3.34 1.31
C LEU A 68 9.43 -3.27 1.58
N ILE A 69 8.70 -4.40 1.51
CA ILE A 69 7.26 -4.42 1.81
C ILE A 69 7.00 -3.99 3.25
N GLN A 70 7.76 -4.51 4.22
CA GLN A 70 7.59 -4.16 5.63
C GLN A 70 7.88 -2.68 5.87
N ASP A 71 8.95 -2.16 5.28
CA ASP A 71 9.31 -0.76 5.37
C ASP A 71 8.25 0.15 4.71
N ALA A 72 7.79 -0.21 3.51
CA ALA A 72 6.76 0.55 2.80
C ALA A 72 5.42 0.55 3.54
N GLN A 73 5.04 -0.54 4.21
CA GLN A 73 3.84 -0.60 5.04
C GLN A 73 3.92 0.33 6.25
N ALA A 74 5.12 0.51 6.81
CA ALA A 74 5.34 1.39 7.96
C ALA A 74 5.46 2.87 7.55
N ASN A 75 6.08 3.16 6.40
CA ASN A 75 6.56 4.49 6.08
C ASN A 75 5.88 5.16 4.87
N ALA A 76 5.14 4.42 4.04
CA ALA A 76 4.42 5.05 2.93
C ALA A 76 3.28 5.93 3.44
N GLU A 77 3.11 7.11 2.84
CA GLU A 77 1.97 7.98 3.13
C GLU A 77 0.63 7.31 2.80
N ARG A 78 0.65 6.44 1.77
CA ARG A 78 -0.53 5.73 1.32
C ARG A 78 -0.16 4.42 0.64
N ALA A 79 -0.98 3.40 0.87
CA ALA A 79 -0.94 2.15 0.13
C ALA A 79 -2.26 1.94 -0.62
N LEU A 80 -2.17 1.49 -1.86
CA LEU A 80 -3.30 1.14 -2.72
C LEU A 80 -3.20 -0.32 -3.13
N THR A 81 -4.33 -1.03 -3.19
CA THR A 81 -4.39 -2.29 -3.95
C THR A 81 -4.50 -1.96 -5.43
N PHE A 82 -3.88 -2.74 -6.31
CA PHE A 82 -3.94 -2.55 -7.75
C PHE A 82 -4.60 -3.77 -8.44
N TYR A 83 -5.76 -3.57 -9.04
CA TYR A 83 -6.51 -4.58 -9.78
C TYR A 83 -7.34 -3.93 -10.88
N VAL A 84 -7.84 -4.70 -11.85
CA VAL A 84 -8.49 -4.15 -13.07
C VAL A 84 -9.61 -3.13 -12.75
N GLY A 85 -10.46 -3.41 -11.76
CA GLY A 85 -11.57 -2.54 -11.38
C GLY A 85 -11.18 -1.23 -10.68
N ASN A 86 -9.89 -1.04 -10.33
CA ASN A 86 -9.43 0.22 -9.73
C ASN A 86 -8.14 0.78 -10.36
N ALA A 87 -7.62 0.17 -11.42
CA ALA A 87 -6.30 0.46 -11.95
C ALA A 87 -6.16 1.93 -12.37
N GLU A 88 -7.14 2.48 -13.10
CA GLU A 88 -7.15 3.89 -13.51
C GLU A 88 -7.10 4.84 -12.30
N ARG A 89 -7.98 4.60 -11.32
CA ARG A 89 -8.04 5.42 -10.11
C ARG A 89 -6.75 5.31 -9.30
N ALA A 90 -6.19 4.11 -9.18
CA ALA A 90 -4.97 3.88 -8.43
C ALA A 90 -3.78 4.64 -9.03
N LEU A 91 -3.63 4.59 -10.37
CA LEU A 91 -2.61 5.35 -11.07
C LEU A 91 -2.87 6.86 -11.03
N SER A 92 -4.12 7.30 -11.14
CA SER A 92 -4.48 8.71 -11.01
C SER A 92 -4.11 9.27 -9.62
N VAL A 93 -4.37 8.51 -8.54
CA VAL A 93 -3.92 8.88 -7.19
C VAL A 93 -2.40 8.89 -7.10
N ALA A 94 -1.73 7.89 -7.68
CA ALA A 94 -0.27 7.77 -7.64
C ALA A 94 0.45 8.93 -8.33
N LYS A 95 -0.11 9.52 -9.40
CA LYS A 95 0.43 10.73 -10.07
C LYS A 95 0.63 11.91 -9.11
N GLY A 96 -0.18 12.00 -8.05
CA GLY A 96 -0.12 13.04 -7.02
C GLY A 96 1.05 12.91 -6.04
N PHE A 97 1.89 11.89 -6.18
CA PHE A 97 3.05 11.64 -5.35
C PHE A 97 4.33 11.74 -6.18
N GLU A 98 5.43 12.10 -5.53
CA GLU A 98 6.76 12.12 -6.15
C GLU A 98 7.19 10.71 -6.54
N TYR A 99 6.95 9.75 -5.65
CA TYR A 99 7.31 8.36 -5.87
C TYR A 99 6.13 7.40 -5.69
N ALA A 100 6.07 6.41 -6.58
CA ALA A 100 5.14 5.29 -6.50
C ALA A 100 5.89 3.98 -6.73
N VAL A 101 5.90 3.13 -5.71
CA VAL A 101 6.53 1.80 -5.73
C VAL A 101 5.45 0.73 -5.82
N VAL A 102 5.49 -0.06 -6.89
CA VAL A 102 4.58 -1.16 -7.16
C VAL A 102 5.24 -2.47 -6.75
N VAL A 103 4.56 -3.23 -5.91
CA VAL A 103 4.98 -4.57 -5.49
C VAL A 103 3.98 -5.61 -5.99
N ILE A 104 4.48 -6.69 -6.58
CA ILE A 104 3.68 -7.83 -7.05
C ILE A 104 4.11 -9.06 -6.26
N GLY A 105 3.18 -9.57 -5.44
CA GLY A 105 3.45 -10.67 -4.52
C GLY A 105 4.64 -10.34 -3.60
N ASN A 106 5.65 -11.21 -3.62
CA ASN A 106 6.89 -11.09 -2.86
C ASN A 106 8.14 -11.29 -3.76
N HIS A 107 7.99 -11.04 -5.06
CA HIS A 107 9.04 -11.35 -6.04
C HIS A 107 9.28 -10.25 -7.05
N THR A 108 8.42 -9.25 -7.19
CA THR A 108 8.69 -8.13 -8.11
C THR A 108 8.42 -6.81 -7.43
N VAL A 109 9.33 -5.87 -7.63
CA VAL A 109 9.18 -4.49 -7.16
C VAL A 109 9.69 -3.55 -8.25
N VAL A 110 8.87 -2.55 -8.58
CA VAL A 110 9.21 -1.53 -9.57
C VAL A 110 8.77 -0.16 -9.08
N LYS A 111 9.46 0.90 -9.50
CA LYS A 111 8.97 2.26 -9.39
C LYS A 111 8.35 2.69 -10.72
N ILE A 112 7.33 3.53 -10.66
CA ILE A 112 6.80 4.18 -11.86
C ILE A 112 7.76 5.31 -12.26
N VAL A 113 8.27 5.26 -13.49
CA VAL A 113 9.23 6.24 -14.03
C VAL A 113 8.50 7.40 -14.68
N SER A 114 7.48 7.09 -15.49
CA SER A 114 6.72 8.11 -16.21
C SER A 114 5.27 7.67 -16.37
N TYR A 115 4.35 8.59 -16.07
CA TYR A 115 2.93 8.39 -16.28
C TYR A 115 2.44 8.86 -17.65
N ASP A 116 3.28 9.62 -18.36
CA ASP A 116 2.97 10.19 -19.67
C ASP A 116 3.57 9.31 -20.79
N ASP A 117 4.65 8.59 -20.48
CA ASP A 117 5.16 7.49 -21.30
C ASP A 117 4.47 6.20 -20.87
N CYS A 118 3.44 5.79 -21.63
CA CYS A 118 2.59 4.66 -21.29
C CYS A 118 2.14 3.87 -22.52
N LEU A 119 1.80 2.59 -22.30
CA LEU A 119 1.30 1.68 -23.33
C LEU A 119 -0.15 1.29 -23.05
N GLU A 120 -1.02 1.47 -24.04
CA GLU A 120 -2.41 1.01 -23.96
C GLU A 120 -2.48 -0.50 -23.80
N SER A 121 -3.12 -0.96 -22.72
CA SER A 121 -3.26 -2.37 -22.41
C SER A 121 -4.69 -2.84 -22.56
N GLY A 122 -4.94 -3.72 -23.54
CA GLY A 122 -6.27 -4.32 -23.72
C GLY A 122 -6.73 -5.14 -22.52
N SER A 123 -5.81 -5.80 -21.80
CA SER A 123 -6.14 -6.61 -20.63
C SER A 123 -6.46 -5.78 -19.39
N TRP A 124 -5.81 -4.63 -19.22
CA TRP A 124 -6.07 -3.73 -18.09
C TRP A 124 -7.11 -2.65 -18.42
N GLY A 125 -7.41 -2.43 -19.70
CA GLY A 125 -8.37 -1.44 -20.18
C GLY A 125 -7.91 0.01 -20.02
N ILE A 126 -6.61 0.24 -19.80
CA ILE A 126 -6.02 1.55 -19.53
C ILE A 126 -4.60 1.67 -20.10
N CYS A 127 -4.10 2.90 -20.20
CA CYS A 127 -2.69 3.18 -20.46
C CYS A 127 -1.84 2.85 -19.22
N MET A 128 -0.87 1.96 -19.40
CA MET A 128 -0.01 1.43 -18.33
C MET A 128 1.37 2.09 -18.40
N PRO A 129 1.83 2.74 -17.31
CA PRO A 129 3.00 3.61 -17.33
C PRO A 129 4.31 2.85 -17.49
N LEU A 130 5.37 3.54 -17.93
CA LEU A 130 6.73 3.05 -17.89
C LEU A 130 7.19 2.85 -16.43
N ALA A 131 7.78 1.69 -16.15
CA ALA A 131 8.26 1.33 -14.83
C ALA A 131 9.61 0.60 -14.89
N GLU A 132 10.39 0.70 -13.82
CA GLU A 132 11.68 0.01 -13.71
C GLU A 132 11.91 -0.50 -12.29
N GLY A 133 12.70 -1.54 -12.14
CA GLY A 133 13.04 -2.12 -10.84
C GLY A 133 13.63 -3.51 -10.98
N TYR A 134 13.21 -4.43 -10.12
CA TYR A 134 13.82 -5.75 -10.00
C TYR A 134 12.78 -6.86 -9.80
N ILE A 135 13.10 -8.02 -10.37
CA ILE A 135 12.37 -9.27 -10.18
C ILE A 135 13.29 -10.32 -9.54
N ARG A 136 12.82 -10.94 -8.47
CA ARG A 136 13.49 -12.04 -7.78
C ARG A 136 13.30 -13.34 -8.57
N ARG A 137 14.37 -13.84 -9.16
CA ARG A 137 14.40 -15.10 -9.91
C ARG A 137 15.50 -15.98 -9.35
N ARG A 138 15.14 -17.20 -8.94
CA ARG A 138 16.08 -18.21 -8.41
C ARG A 138 16.98 -17.67 -7.29
N GLY A 139 16.44 -16.78 -6.45
CA GLY A 139 17.16 -16.16 -5.32
C GLY A 139 17.91 -14.86 -5.66
N ASN A 140 18.05 -14.49 -6.93
CA ASN A 140 18.75 -13.28 -7.35
C ASN A 140 17.75 -12.19 -7.75
N MET A 141 18.13 -10.93 -7.51
CA MET A 141 17.39 -9.77 -8.03
C MET A 141 17.91 -9.45 -9.44
N GLU A 142 17.06 -9.61 -10.44
CA GLU A 142 17.36 -9.29 -11.84
C GLU A 142 16.67 -7.97 -12.21
N PRO A 143 17.38 -7.01 -12.85
CA PRO A 143 16.77 -5.75 -13.25
C PRO A 143 15.68 -5.97 -14.31
N VAL A 144 14.63 -5.18 -14.25
CA VAL A 144 13.53 -5.15 -15.21
C VAL A 144 13.11 -3.70 -15.47
N GLY A 145 12.82 -3.37 -16.73
CA GLY A 145 12.30 -2.06 -17.11
C GLY A 145 11.46 -2.20 -18.38
N ASP A 146 10.19 -1.84 -18.28
CA ASP A 146 9.21 -1.95 -19.36
C ASP A 146 7.92 -1.19 -18.97
N TYR A 147 6.94 -1.13 -19.85
CA TYR A 147 5.59 -0.74 -19.49
C TYR A 147 5.00 -1.69 -18.47
N MET A 148 4.28 -1.12 -17.51
CA MET A 148 3.86 -1.83 -16.31
C MET A 148 3.03 -3.09 -16.64
N ASN A 149 2.23 -3.09 -17.73
CA ASN A 149 1.48 -4.28 -18.16
C ASN A 149 2.36 -5.48 -18.52
N ASN A 150 3.56 -5.25 -19.05
CA ASN A 150 4.51 -6.31 -19.39
C ASN A 150 5.17 -6.89 -18.13
N ILE A 151 5.22 -6.12 -17.04
CA ILE A 151 5.79 -6.50 -15.75
C ILE A 151 4.73 -7.17 -14.85
N VAL A 152 3.54 -6.56 -14.72
CA VAL A 152 2.46 -7.05 -13.84
C VAL A 152 1.67 -8.21 -14.43
N GLY A 153 1.86 -8.50 -15.72
CA GLY A 153 1.12 -9.52 -16.47
C GLY A 153 -0.33 -9.13 -16.73
N THR A 154 -1.18 -10.12 -17.00
CA THR A 154 -2.63 -9.93 -17.12
C THR A 154 -3.28 -9.81 -15.74
N PRO A 155 -4.43 -9.11 -15.61
CA PRO A 155 -5.18 -9.12 -14.36
C PRO A 155 -5.51 -10.54 -13.89
N ASP A 156 -5.25 -10.79 -12.61
CA ASP A 156 -5.49 -12.06 -11.91
C ASP A 156 -5.62 -11.78 -10.39
N ASP A 157 -5.63 -12.83 -9.58
CA ASP A 157 -5.77 -12.74 -8.12
C ASP A 157 -4.45 -12.48 -7.37
N GLN A 158 -3.34 -12.17 -8.07
CA GLN A 158 -2.09 -11.81 -7.39
C GLN A 158 -2.24 -10.52 -6.60
N ASN A 159 -1.67 -10.52 -5.39
CA ASN A 159 -1.60 -9.33 -4.55
C ASN A 159 -0.65 -8.30 -5.17
N ARG A 160 -1.21 -7.21 -5.69
CA ARG A 160 -0.47 -6.06 -6.21
C ARG A 160 -0.75 -4.84 -5.35
N LYS A 161 0.31 -4.19 -4.87
CA LYS A 161 0.23 -2.99 -4.04
C LYS A 161 1.01 -1.86 -4.67
N ILE A 162 0.50 -0.63 -4.53
CA ILE A 162 1.23 0.60 -4.85
C ILE A 162 1.43 1.36 -3.54
N TYR A 163 2.68 1.58 -3.15
CA TYR A 163 3.08 2.40 -2.02
C TYR A 163 3.50 3.78 -2.53
N LEU A 164 2.96 4.81 -1.90
CA LEU A 164 3.09 6.19 -2.35
C LEU A 164 3.85 7.02 -1.32
N PHE A 165 4.85 7.76 -1.79
CA PHE A 165 5.76 8.54 -0.95
C PHE A 165 5.85 9.97 -1.47
N ASN A 166 6.02 10.92 -0.55
CA ASN A 166 6.21 12.34 -0.81
C ASN A 166 5.10 12.94 -1.69
N ARG A 167 3.95 13.25 -1.08
CA ARG A 167 2.85 13.90 -1.78
C ARG A 167 3.29 15.25 -2.35
N LYS A 168 3.02 15.45 -3.65
CA LYS A 168 3.25 16.73 -4.32
C LYS A 168 2.30 17.77 -3.72
N ARG A 169 2.85 18.90 -3.31
CA ARG A 169 2.09 20.06 -2.80
C ARG A 169 1.75 21.01 -3.93
#